data_AF-A0A183AXX2-F1
#
_entry.id   AF-A0A183AXX2-F1
#
_cell.length_a   1.000
_cell.length_b   1.000
_cell.length_c   1.000
_cell.angle_alpha   90.00
_cell.angle_beta   90.00
_cell.angle_gamma   90.00
#
_symmetry.space_group_name_H-M   'P 1'
#
loop_
_entity.id
_entity.type
_entity.pdbx_description
1 polymer ?
#
loop_
_entity_poly.entity_id
_entity_poly.type
_entity_poly.pdbx_seq_one_letter_code
_entity_poly.pdbx_strand_id
1 'polypeptide(L)'
;LRWSSPILTIPSLFFPAQSVLPDKDVFEICHAIIQSGKDYARQHFSPCPLMYAYHGVEYFGVAHGLAGILFTLMQFPDYLKTNPESEQLVRNSLAYMLQITPVDTGNLPSAMDEVSGLYRVSPSEMLVHWCHGATGAILVYMRAFILWKDPRFLVASRQCADLIWQKGLLKKGPGICHGVAGSGYAFLAMYRLVGEVTYLHRAAMFAEFMQSDTFQHARRPDFPYSLFEGLAGTACFYADLAKPSEAAFPLMDLFWNSPSTSGN
;
A
#
# COMPACT_ATOMS: atom_id res chain seq x y z
N LEU A 1 44.68 1.88 -2.42
CA LEU A 1 43.95 3.18 -2.40
C LEU A 1 42.80 3.04 -1.41
N ARG A 2 42.95 3.62 -0.21
CA ARG A 2 41.92 3.64 0.83
C ARG A 2 40.89 4.70 0.46
N TRP A 3 39.62 4.32 0.37
CA TRP A 3 38.52 5.26 0.27
C TRP A 3 38.16 5.73 1.68
N SER A 4 38.74 6.86 2.09
CA SER A 4 38.26 7.64 3.23
C SER A 4 37.27 8.67 2.70
N SER A 5 35.99 8.32 2.64
CA SER A 5 34.92 9.29 2.42
C SER A 5 34.58 9.96 3.75
N PRO A 6 34.56 11.30 3.86
CA PRO A 6 34.01 11.95 5.03
C PRO A 6 32.52 11.61 5.09
N ILE A 7 32.09 11.03 6.21
CA ILE A 7 30.68 10.86 6.53
C ILE A 7 30.11 12.27 6.64
N LEU A 8 29.47 12.75 5.58
CA LEU A 8 28.55 13.87 5.66
C LEU A 8 27.39 13.39 6.53
N THR A 9 27.47 13.64 7.83
CA THR A 9 26.31 13.62 8.71
C THR A 9 25.36 14.69 8.19
N ILE A 10 24.41 14.28 7.36
CA ILE A 10 23.20 15.06 7.11
C ILE A 10 22.59 15.25 8.49
N PRO A 11 22.46 16.49 9.00
CA PRO A 11 21.76 16.71 10.25
C PRO A 11 20.40 16.06 10.12
N SER A 12 20.02 15.21 11.07
CA SER A 12 18.64 14.76 11.17
C SER A 12 17.77 16.02 11.12
N LEU A 13 17.10 16.27 10.00
CA LEU A 13 16.05 17.27 9.92
C LEU A 13 14.93 16.70 10.77
N PHE A 14 15.04 16.95 12.06
CA PHE A 14 14.02 16.70 13.04
C PHE A 14 12.97 17.77 12.77
N PHE A 15 12.07 17.50 11.83
CA PHE A 15 10.81 18.22 11.78
C PHE A 15 10.10 17.81 13.06
N PRO A 16 9.91 18.71 14.04
CA PRO A 16 9.10 18.36 15.20
C PRO A 16 7.76 17.87 14.65
N ALA A 17 7.28 16.74 15.17
CA ALA A 17 5.93 16.24 14.94
C ALA A 17 4.93 17.20 15.62
N GLN A 18 4.92 18.44 15.16
CA GLN A 18 3.99 19.45 15.60
C GLN A 18 2.75 19.25 14.74
N SER A 19 1.62 18.96 15.39
CA SER A 19 0.37 18.89 14.68
C SER A 19 0.09 20.24 14.03
N VAL A 20 0.06 20.25 12.69
CA VAL A 20 -0.20 21.46 11.89
C VAL A 20 -1.69 21.80 11.89
N LEU A 21 -2.55 20.79 12.14
CA LEU A 21 -4.00 20.92 12.17
C LEU A 21 -4.57 20.42 13.51
N PRO A 22 -5.56 21.09 14.11
CA PRO A 22 -6.26 20.56 15.27
C PRO A 22 -6.89 19.19 15.02
N ASP A 23 -6.87 18.29 16.01
CA ASP A 23 -7.48 16.95 15.91
C ASP A 23 -8.96 17.01 15.52
N LYS A 24 -9.67 18.05 15.98
CA LYS A 24 -11.06 18.31 15.61
C LYS A 24 -11.23 18.41 14.08
N ASP A 25 -10.39 19.21 13.43
CA ASP A 25 -10.50 19.46 11.98
C ASP A 25 -10.16 18.19 11.19
N VAL A 26 -9.14 17.45 11.65
CA VAL A 26 -8.79 16.14 11.09
C VAL A 26 -9.95 15.15 11.24
N PHE A 27 -10.61 15.10 12.40
CA PHE A 27 -11.72 14.20 12.67
C PHE A 27 -12.96 14.56 11.85
N GLU A 28 -13.22 15.86 11.63
CA GLU A 28 -14.27 16.32 10.72
C GLU A 28 -14.02 15.84 9.29
N ILE A 29 -12.77 15.86 8.82
CA ILE A 29 -12.38 15.32 7.50
C ILE A 29 -12.58 13.79 7.46
N CYS A 30 -12.11 13.06 8.47
CA CYS A 30 -12.32 11.60 8.54
C CYS A 30 -13.81 11.25 8.54
N HIS A 31 -14.62 12.00 9.28
CA HIS A 31 -16.06 11.82 9.33
C HIS A 31 -16.73 12.12 7.99
N ALA A 32 -16.31 13.18 7.30
CA ALA A 32 -16.80 13.50 5.96
C ALA A 32 -16.48 12.38 4.95
N ILE A 33 -15.29 11.78 5.02
CA ILE A 33 -14.90 10.62 4.19
C ILE A 33 -15.85 9.44 4.47
N ILE A 34 -16.03 9.06 5.74
CA ILE A 34 -16.91 7.94 6.14
C ILE A 34 -18.35 8.19 5.67
N GLN A 35 -18.88 9.38 5.92
CA GLN A 35 -20.26 9.71 5.57
C GLN A 35 -20.45 9.68 4.04
N SER A 36 -19.52 10.24 3.27
CA SER A 36 -19.54 10.17 1.82
C SER A 36 -19.54 8.72 1.31
N GLY A 37 -18.70 7.84 1.88
CA GLY A 37 -18.62 6.45 1.47
C GLY A 37 -19.86 5.64 1.81
N LYS A 38 -20.46 5.91 2.97
CA LYS A 38 -21.70 5.27 3.44
C LYS A 38 -22.90 5.70 2.58
N ASP A 39 -23.01 6.99 2.28
CA ASP A 39 -24.08 7.52 1.43
C ASP A 39 -23.97 7.02 0.00
N TYR A 40 -22.77 7.03 -0.56
CA TYR A 40 -22.51 6.47 -1.89
C TYR A 40 -22.86 4.97 -1.94
N ALA A 41 -22.36 4.17 -0.98
CA ALA A 41 -22.68 2.75 -0.91
C ALA A 41 -24.20 2.49 -0.86
N ARG A 42 -24.94 3.29 -0.07
CA ARG A 42 -26.41 3.19 0.01
C ARG A 42 -27.10 3.57 -1.28
N GLN A 43 -26.70 4.68 -1.92
CA GLN A 43 -27.32 5.18 -3.15
C GLN A 43 -27.10 4.23 -4.33
N HIS A 44 -25.94 3.58 -4.38
CA HIS A 44 -25.54 2.66 -5.45
C HIS A 44 -25.80 1.18 -5.11
N PHE A 45 -26.46 0.89 -3.98
CA PHE A 45 -26.72 -0.47 -3.50
C PHE A 45 -25.45 -1.33 -3.44
N SER A 46 -24.32 -0.71 -3.08
CA SER A 46 -23.03 -1.39 -3.01
C SER A 46 -23.09 -2.50 -1.94
N PRO A 47 -22.57 -3.70 -2.23
CA PRO A 47 -22.42 -4.75 -1.22
C PRO A 47 -21.32 -4.43 -0.20
N CYS A 48 -20.45 -3.46 -0.48
CA CYS A 48 -19.44 -2.98 0.46
C CYS A 48 -20.00 -1.85 1.35
N PRO A 49 -19.80 -1.86 2.67
CA PRO A 49 -20.35 -0.83 3.57
C PRO A 49 -19.85 0.60 3.28
N LEU A 50 -18.62 0.74 2.79
CA LEU A 50 -18.08 1.99 2.26
C LEU A 50 -17.66 1.76 0.82
N MET A 51 -18.13 2.61 -0.09
CA MET A 51 -17.72 2.57 -1.48
C MET A 51 -17.58 3.99 -2.04
N TYR A 52 -16.72 4.13 -3.04
CA TYR A 52 -16.39 5.42 -3.65
C TYR A 52 -16.14 5.20 -5.14
N ALA A 53 -16.35 6.25 -5.93
CA ALA A 53 -15.99 6.25 -7.34
C ALA A 53 -15.04 7.40 -7.68
N TYR A 54 -14.08 7.11 -8.56
CA TYR A 54 -13.19 8.09 -9.16
C TYR A 54 -13.30 7.97 -10.68
N HIS A 55 -13.56 9.09 -11.36
CA HIS A 55 -13.95 9.11 -12.79
C HIS A 55 -15.07 8.12 -13.14
N GLY A 56 -16.03 7.94 -12.24
CA GLY A 56 -17.18 7.04 -12.44
C GLY A 56 -16.88 5.55 -12.25
N VAL A 57 -15.67 5.19 -11.79
CA VAL A 57 -15.26 3.80 -11.55
C VAL A 57 -15.05 3.54 -10.07
N GLU A 58 -15.63 2.45 -9.58
CA GLU A 58 -15.47 1.96 -8.21
C GLU A 58 -14.19 1.13 -8.09
N TYR A 59 -13.05 1.83 -7.95
CA TYR A 59 -11.74 1.20 -7.82
C TYR A 59 -11.52 0.62 -6.42
N PHE A 60 -10.80 -0.50 -6.36
CA PHE A 60 -10.31 -1.09 -5.11
C PHE A 60 -8.87 -0.75 -4.78
N GLY A 61 -8.05 -0.46 -5.79
CA GLY A 61 -6.62 -0.24 -5.64
C GLY A 61 -6.24 0.93 -4.72
N VAL A 62 -4.96 1.01 -4.35
CA VAL A 62 -4.48 2.02 -3.39
C VAL A 62 -4.43 3.42 -4.00
N ALA A 63 -4.10 3.56 -5.28
CA ALA A 63 -3.88 4.88 -5.88
C ALA A 63 -5.18 5.72 -5.98
N HIS A 64 -6.30 5.06 -6.28
CA HIS A 64 -7.55 5.75 -6.65
C HIS A 64 -8.81 5.11 -6.07
N GLY A 65 -8.65 4.15 -5.14
CA GLY A 65 -9.74 3.28 -4.73
C GLY A 65 -9.86 3.06 -3.23
N LEU A 66 -10.76 2.14 -2.90
CA LEU A 66 -11.17 1.82 -1.54
C LEU A 66 -9.97 1.50 -0.63
N ALA A 67 -8.99 0.71 -1.10
CA ALA A 67 -7.83 0.34 -0.28
C ALA A 67 -7.03 1.55 0.22
N GLY A 68 -6.80 2.55 -0.64
CA GLY A 68 -6.05 3.77 -0.25
C GLY A 68 -6.82 4.63 0.75
N ILE A 69 -8.14 4.73 0.58
CA ILE A 69 -9.01 5.47 1.50
C ILE A 69 -9.02 4.79 2.87
N LEU A 70 -9.20 3.47 2.92
CA LEU A 70 -9.20 2.70 4.16
C LEU A 70 -7.82 2.74 4.85
N PHE A 71 -6.73 2.67 4.08
CA PHE A 71 -5.38 2.84 4.62
C PHE A 71 -5.23 4.20 5.32
N THR A 72 -5.67 5.27 4.67
CA THR A 72 -5.61 6.64 5.20
C THR A 72 -6.42 6.76 6.49
N LEU A 73 -7.66 6.28 6.52
CA LEU A 73 -8.51 6.29 7.73
C LEU A 73 -7.85 5.53 8.88
N MET A 74 -7.21 4.40 8.59
CA MET A 74 -6.48 3.63 9.61
C MET A 74 -5.26 4.37 10.18
N GLN A 75 -4.70 5.39 9.52
CA GLN A 75 -3.61 6.20 10.07
C GLN A 75 -4.07 7.16 11.19
N PHE A 76 -5.38 7.31 11.39
CA PHE A 76 -5.99 8.11 12.45
C PHE A 76 -6.69 7.21 13.48
N PRO A 77 -5.95 6.40 14.26
CA PRO A 77 -6.54 5.41 15.16
C PRO A 77 -7.41 6.04 16.26
N ASP A 78 -7.11 7.25 16.71
CA ASP A 78 -7.90 7.91 17.76
C ASP A 78 -9.27 8.36 17.26
N TYR A 79 -9.38 8.74 15.99
CA TYR A 79 -10.66 8.96 15.34
C TYR A 79 -11.50 7.68 15.35
N LEU A 80 -10.91 6.55 14.93
CA LEU A 80 -11.62 5.27 14.89
C LEU A 80 -12.05 4.79 16.28
N LYS A 81 -11.16 4.88 17.28
CA LYS A 81 -11.46 4.50 18.68
C LYS A 81 -12.62 5.32 19.27
N THR A 82 -12.68 6.62 18.95
CA THR A 82 -13.72 7.52 19.44
C THR A 82 -15.02 7.43 18.63
N ASN A 83 -15.00 6.76 17.47
CA ASN A 83 -16.15 6.58 16.58
C ASN A 83 -16.35 5.09 16.20
N PRO A 84 -16.84 4.23 17.12
CA PRO A 84 -16.94 2.79 16.90
C PRO A 84 -17.77 2.36 15.68
N GLU A 85 -18.82 3.11 15.31
CA GLU A 85 -19.58 2.85 14.06
C GLU A 85 -18.69 3.03 12.83
N SER A 86 -17.89 4.11 12.81
CA SER A 86 -16.95 4.38 11.71
C SER A 86 -15.85 3.33 11.64
N GLU A 87 -15.30 2.92 12.79
CA GLU A 87 -14.35 1.80 12.86
C GLU A 87 -14.96 0.51 12.27
N GLN A 88 -16.19 0.16 12.64
CA GLN A 88 -16.84 -1.04 12.15
C GLN A 88 -17.09 -0.98 10.63
N LEU A 89 -17.44 0.18 10.09
CA LEU A 89 -17.58 0.39 8.63
C LEU A 89 -16.25 0.16 7.90
N VAL A 90 -15.14 0.68 8.43
CA VAL A 90 -13.79 0.47 7.87
C VAL A 90 -13.43 -1.02 7.91
N ARG A 91 -13.62 -1.69 9.06
CA ARG A 91 -13.31 -3.12 9.24
C ARG A 91 -14.14 -4.01 8.33
N ASN A 92 -15.43 -3.74 8.19
CA ASN A 92 -16.32 -4.52 7.32
C ASN A 92 -16.00 -4.28 5.84
N SER A 93 -15.55 -3.08 5.45
CA SER A 93 -15.11 -2.80 4.08
C SER A 93 -13.80 -3.53 3.73
N LEU A 94 -12.86 -3.63 4.68
CA LEU A 94 -11.67 -4.47 4.52
C LEU A 94 -12.04 -5.96 4.45
N ALA A 95 -13.00 -6.42 5.26
CA ALA A 95 -13.48 -7.80 5.20
C ALA A 95 -14.15 -8.10 3.84
N TYR A 96 -14.86 -7.13 3.26
CA TYR A 96 -15.40 -7.24 1.92
C TYR A 96 -14.28 -7.37 0.87
N MET A 97 -13.21 -6.58 0.97
CA MET A 97 -12.04 -6.73 0.08
C MET A 97 -11.43 -8.14 0.15
N LEU A 98 -11.34 -8.73 1.35
CA LEU A 98 -10.89 -10.13 1.50
C LEU A 98 -11.86 -11.10 0.85
N GLN A 99 -13.17 -10.89 0.99
CA GLN A 99 -14.22 -11.74 0.43
C GLN A 99 -14.22 -11.77 -1.10
N ILE A 100 -13.99 -10.62 -1.75
CA ILE A 100 -13.99 -10.53 -3.21
C ILE A 100 -12.66 -10.94 -3.84
N THR A 101 -11.60 -11.15 -3.05
CA THR A 101 -10.30 -11.55 -3.55
C THR A 101 -10.36 -13.02 -3.97
N PRO A 102 -10.20 -13.35 -5.26
CA PRO A 102 -10.35 -14.73 -5.73
C PRO A 102 -9.29 -15.64 -5.11
N VAL A 103 -9.73 -16.79 -4.56
CA VAL A 103 -8.85 -17.73 -3.84
C VAL A 103 -7.76 -18.34 -4.73
N ASP A 104 -8.04 -18.49 -6.01
CA ASP A 104 -7.12 -19.05 -7.01
C ASP A 104 -5.98 -18.10 -7.38
N THR A 105 -6.22 -16.79 -7.38
CA THR A 105 -5.22 -15.79 -7.73
C THR A 105 -4.60 -15.10 -6.52
N GLY A 106 -5.36 -14.91 -5.43
CA GLY A 106 -4.98 -14.08 -4.29
C GLY A 106 -4.78 -12.60 -4.64
N ASN A 107 -5.23 -12.14 -5.82
CA ASN A 107 -5.06 -10.76 -6.26
C ASN A 107 -6.33 -9.96 -6.00
N LEU A 108 -6.20 -8.80 -5.35
CA LEU A 108 -7.32 -7.88 -5.22
C LEU A 108 -7.74 -7.38 -6.62
N PRO A 109 -9.03 -7.48 -7.00
CA PRO A 109 -9.52 -6.94 -8.26
C PRO A 109 -9.25 -5.44 -8.37
N SER A 110 -9.10 -4.91 -9.59
CA SER A 110 -8.81 -3.48 -9.77
C SER A 110 -10.02 -2.60 -9.46
N ALA A 111 -11.22 -3.06 -9.83
CA ALA A 111 -12.49 -2.37 -9.71
C ALA A 111 -13.69 -3.34 -9.57
N MET A 112 -14.87 -2.82 -9.26
CA MET A 112 -16.11 -3.59 -9.05
C MET A 112 -16.62 -4.36 -10.27
N ASP A 113 -16.33 -3.90 -11.48
CA ASP A 113 -16.70 -4.59 -12.72
C ASP A 113 -16.01 -5.96 -12.87
N GLU A 114 -14.77 -6.09 -12.41
CA GLU A 114 -14.03 -7.36 -12.33
C GLU A 114 -14.66 -8.35 -11.34
N VAL A 115 -15.30 -7.85 -10.27
CA VAL A 115 -15.98 -8.69 -9.25
C VAL A 115 -17.32 -9.20 -9.75
N SER A 116 -18.05 -8.37 -10.48
CA SER A 116 -19.40 -8.68 -10.97
C SER A 116 -19.44 -9.82 -12.02
N GLY A 117 -18.27 -10.25 -12.51
CA GLY A 117 -18.15 -11.26 -13.57
C GLY A 117 -18.52 -10.76 -14.96
N LEU A 118 -18.86 -9.46 -15.10
CA LEU A 118 -19.10 -8.80 -16.38
C LEU A 118 -17.81 -8.73 -17.23
N TYR A 119 -16.66 -8.67 -16.57
CA TYR A 119 -15.35 -8.68 -17.20
C TYR A 119 -14.45 -9.72 -16.54
N ARG A 120 -13.93 -10.67 -17.32
CA ARG A 120 -12.94 -11.63 -16.84
C ARG A 120 -11.55 -11.18 -17.26
N VAL A 121 -10.75 -10.75 -16.29
CA VAL A 121 -9.35 -10.38 -16.51
C VAL A 121 -8.56 -11.64 -16.84
N SER A 122 -7.89 -11.67 -18.00
CA SER A 122 -7.00 -12.78 -18.32
C SER A 122 -5.77 -12.77 -17.39
N PRO A 123 -5.11 -13.92 -17.16
CA PRO A 123 -3.88 -13.96 -16.36
C PRO A 123 -2.77 -13.02 -16.84
N SER A 124 -2.76 -12.67 -18.13
CA SER A 124 -1.82 -11.72 -18.75
C SER A 124 -2.17 -10.25 -18.52
N GLU A 125 -3.43 -9.94 -18.21
CA GLU A 125 -3.93 -8.59 -17.95
C GLU A 125 -3.98 -8.27 -16.44
N MET A 126 -3.73 -9.27 -15.59
CA MET A 126 -3.68 -9.14 -14.14
C MET A 126 -2.68 -8.06 -13.72
N LEU A 127 -3.17 -7.07 -12.98
CA LEU A 127 -2.36 -6.01 -12.40
C LEU A 127 -1.87 -6.45 -11.00
N VAL A 128 -0.55 -6.56 -10.84
CA VAL A 128 0.11 -6.85 -9.54
C VAL A 128 0.91 -5.62 -9.13
N HIS A 129 0.23 -4.49 -9.02
CA HIS A 129 0.83 -3.15 -8.88
C HIS A 129 0.48 -2.52 -7.53
N TRP A 130 1.24 -1.51 -7.12
CA TRP A 130 0.88 -0.73 -5.93
C TRP A 130 -0.44 0.02 -6.19
N CYS A 131 -0.59 0.62 -7.38
CA CYS A 131 -1.82 1.34 -7.72
C CYS A 131 -3.05 0.43 -7.80
N HIS A 132 -2.91 -0.81 -8.33
CA HIS A 132 -3.98 -1.79 -8.51
C HIS A 132 -3.46 -3.21 -8.30
N GLY A 133 -4.07 -3.95 -7.37
CA GLY A 133 -3.74 -5.35 -7.07
C GLY A 133 -2.99 -5.57 -5.75
N ALA A 134 -2.41 -6.76 -5.63
CA ALA A 134 -1.83 -7.27 -4.38
C ALA A 134 -0.68 -6.43 -3.83
N THR A 135 0.15 -5.82 -4.69
CA THR A 135 1.30 -5.01 -4.24
C THR A 135 0.87 -3.77 -3.44
N GLY A 136 -0.31 -3.21 -3.73
CA GLY A 136 -0.89 -2.16 -2.90
C GLY A 136 -1.67 -2.73 -1.72
N ALA A 137 -2.51 -3.74 -1.96
CA ALA A 137 -3.40 -4.33 -0.97
C ALA A 137 -2.66 -4.88 0.26
N ILE A 138 -1.47 -5.46 0.06
CA ILE A 138 -0.62 -5.98 1.14
C ILE A 138 -0.31 -4.92 2.20
N LEU A 139 -0.05 -3.67 1.80
CA LEU A 139 0.23 -2.57 2.73
C LEU A 139 -0.99 -2.27 3.60
N VAL A 140 -2.18 -2.33 3.01
CA VAL A 140 -3.45 -2.06 3.69
C VAL A 140 -3.78 -3.16 4.68
N TYR A 141 -3.60 -4.42 4.30
CA TYR A 141 -3.79 -5.55 5.21
C TYR A 141 -2.78 -5.56 6.36
N MET A 142 -1.51 -5.25 6.09
CA MET A 142 -0.51 -5.11 7.15
C MET A 142 -0.89 -4.00 8.14
N ARG A 143 -1.35 -2.84 7.64
CA ARG A 143 -1.83 -1.74 8.50
C ARG A 143 -3.01 -2.17 9.36
N ALA A 144 -3.98 -2.88 8.78
CA ALA A 144 -5.13 -3.42 9.50
C ALA A 144 -4.70 -4.43 10.59
N PHE A 145 -3.73 -5.31 10.29
CA PHE A 145 -3.15 -6.22 11.28
C PHE A 145 -2.43 -5.47 12.40
N ILE A 146 -1.66 -4.43 12.08
CA ILE A 146 -0.98 -3.62 13.10
C ILE A 146 -2.00 -3.03 14.08
N LEU A 147 -3.09 -2.47 13.56
CA LEU A 147 -4.11 -1.77 14.34
C LEU A 147 -4.99 -2.72 15.18
N TRP A 148 -5.47 -3.81 14.59
CA TRP A 148 -6.49 -4.67 15.24
C TRP A 148 -6.01 -6.06 15.63
N LYS A 149 -4.80 -6.47 15.24
CA LYS A 149 -4.24 -7.81 15.48
C LYS A 149 -5.11 -8.98 14.99
N ASP A 150 -6.00 -8.72 14.02
CA ASP A 150 -6.83 -9.74 13.40
C ASP A 150 -5.98 -10.61 12.45
N PRO A 151 -5.80 -11.92 12.72
CA PRO A 151 -4.90 -12.78 11.98
C PRO A 151 -5.28 -12.92 10.50
N ARG A 152 -6.55 -12.69 10.13
CA ARG A 152 -7.01 -12.76 8.73
C ARG A 152 -6.23 -11.80 7.83
N PHE A 153 -5.90 -10.61 8.34
CA PHE A 153 -5.14 -9.63 7.57
C PHE A 153 -3.66 -10.01 7.41
N LEU A 154 -3.05 -10.66 8.41
CA LEU A 154 -1.70 -11.19 8.25
C LEU A 154 -1.67 -12.34 7.23
N VAL A 155 -2.65 -13.24 7.28
CA VAL A 155 -2.79 -14.32 6.28
C VAL A 155 -2.93 -13.74 4.87
N ALA A 156 -3.82 -12.75 4.69
CA ALA A 156 -3.99 -12.06 3.40
C ALA A 156 -2.71 -11.36 2.94
N SER A 157 -1.96 -10.74 3.86
CA SER A 157 -0.68 -10.10 3.54
C SER A 157 0.35 -11.12 3.02
N ARG A 158 0.41 -12.32 3.62
CA ARG A 158 1.29 -13.40 3.15
C ARG A 158 0.88 -13.93 1.78
N GLN A 159 -0.42 -14.09 1.53
CA GLN A 159 -0.94 -14.48 0.21
C GLN A 159 -0.58 -13.45 -0.87
N CYS A 160 -0.72 -12.16 -0.58
CA CYS A 160 -0.25 -11.10 -1.46
C CYS A 160 1.26 -11.21 -1.71
N ALA A 161 2.07 -11.43 -0.66
CA ALA A 161 3.52 -11.58 -0.79
C ALA A 161 3.90 -12.77 -1.69
N ASP A 162 3.17 -13.88 -1.62
CA ASP A 162 3.42 -15.05 -2.47
C ASP A 162 3.03 -14.79 -3.93
N LEU A 163 1.93 -14.09 -4.19
CA LEU A 163 1.58 -13.65 -5.54
C LEU A 163 2.61 -12.67 -6.11
N ILE A 164 3.05 -11.69 -5.32
CA ILE A 164 4.08 -10.72 -5.72
C ILE A 164 5.38 -11.45 -6.02
N TRP A 165 5.73 -12.50 -5.27
CA TRP A 165 6.92 -13.30 -5.56
C TRP A 165 6.83 -13.99 -6.92
N GLN A 166 5.65 -14.49 -7.28
CA GLN A 166 5.42 -15.18 -8.55
C GLN A 166 5.31 -14.22 -9.74
N LYS A 167 4.75 -13.01 -9.56
CA LYS A 167 4.31 -12.13 -10.66
C LYS A 167 4.78 -10.68 -10.57
N GLY A 168 5.50 -10.28 -9.53
CA GLY A 168 5.93 -8.90 -9.27
C GLY A 168 7.17 -8.43 -10.07
N LEU A 169 7.78 -9.30 -10.88
CA LEU A 169 8.83 -8.89 -11.82
C LEU A 169 8.20 -8.30 -13.08
N LEU A 170 7.77 -7.03 -12.96
CA LEU A 170 6.94 -6.35 -13.96
C LEU A 170 7.75 -5.90 -15.18
N LYS A 171 7.19 -6.11 -16.38
CA LYS A 171 7.73 -5.58 -17.64
C LYS A 171 7.56 -4.05 -17.79
N LYS A 172 6.86 -3.40 -16.86
CA LYS A 172 6.42 -2.00 -16.98
C LYS A 172 7.49 -0.98 -16.55
N GLY A 173 8.54 -1.42 -15.86
CA GLY A 173 9.68 -0.55 -15.51
C GLY A 173 10.09 -0.64 -14.04
N PRO A 174 10.98 0.27 -13.58
CA PRO A 174 11.65 0.14 -12.28
C PRO A 174 10.94 0.87 -11.13
N GLY A 175 9.93 1.69 -11.42
CA GLY A 175 9.28 2.56 -10.44
C GLY A 175 8.52 1.83 -9.32
N ILE A 176 7.93 2.62 -8.41
CA ILE A 176 7.23 2.12 -7.23
C ILE A 176 5.71 2.01 -7.39
N CYS A 177 5.11 2.74 -8.34
CA CYS A 177 3.66 2.69 -8.57
C CYS A 177 3.19 1.36 -9.19
N HIS A 178 3.94 0.91 -10.19
CA HIS A 178 3.63 -0.29 -10.99
C HIS A 178 4.90 -0.83 -11.66
N GLY A 179 6.01 -0.82 -10.91
CA GLY A 179 7.30 -1.34 -11.33
C GLY A 179 7.91 -2.26 -10.27
N VAL A 180 9.07 -2.82 -10.59
CA VAL A 180 9.73 -3.85 -9.77
C VAL A 180 10.09 -3.33 -8.38
N ALA A 181 10.54 -2.08 -8.24
CA ALA A 181 10.87 -1.53 -6.92
C ALA A 181 9.65 -1.47 -5.98
N GLY A 182 8.47 -1.16 -6.52
CA GLY A 182 7.23 -1.16 -5.73
C GLY A 182 6.89 -2.55 -5.18
N SER A 183 7.07 -3.59 -6.02
CA SER A 183 6.94 -4.98 -5.59
C SER A 183 8.02 -5.38 -4.57
N GLY A 184 9.25 -4.89 -4.72
CA GLY A 184 10.32 -5.08 -3.74
C GLY A 184 9.99 -4.48 -2.37
N TYR A 185 9.40 -3.28 -2.35
CA TYR A 185 8.96 -2.61 -1.13
C TYR A 185 7.93 -3.42 -0.34
N ALA A 186 7.04 -4.15 -1.00
CA ALA A 186 6.07 -5.02 -0.32
C ALA A 186 6.78 -6.07 0.57
N PHE A 187 7.94 -6.58 0.13
CA PHE A 187 8.74 -7.51 0.93
C PHE A 187 9.51 -6.84 2.05
N LEU A 188 10.04 -5.63 1.85
CA LEU A 188 10.63 -4.85 2.94
C LEU A 188 9.61 -4.56 4.04
N ALA A 189 8.39 -4.21 3.65
CA ALA A 189 7.28 -3.99 4.57
C ALA A 189 6.91 -5.26 5.34
N MET A 190 6.82 -6.42 4.67
CA MET A 190 6.63 -7.71 5.35
C MET A 190 7.77 -8.03 6.31
N TYR A 191 9.02 -7.85 5.90
CA TYR A 191 10.19 -8.07 6.76
C TYR A 191 10.13 -7.18 8.00
N ARG A 192 9.84 -5.90 7.85
CA ARG A 192 9.71 -4.96 8.98
C ARG A 192 8.57 -5.35 9.92
N LEU A 193 7.49 -5.93 9.41
CA LEU A 193 6.35 -6.38 10.22
C LEU A 193 6.60 -7.68 10.98
N VAL A 194 7.16 -8.71 10.33
CA VAL A 194 7.25 -10.07 10.93
C VAL A 194 8.66 -10.53 11.25
N GLY A 195 9.70 -9.83 10.79
CA GLY A 195 11.11 -10.15 11.05
C GLY A 195 11.65 -11.37 10.30
N GLU A 196 10.86 -11.99 9.41
CA GLU A 196 11.26 -13.20 8.68
C GLU A 196 12.21 -12.87 7.54
N VAL A 197 13.45 -13.39 7.64
CA VAL A 197 14.56 -13.11 6.70
C VAL A 197 14.22 -13.49 5.25
N THR A 198 13.32 -14.44 5.02
CA THR A 198 12.83 -14.78 3.67
C THR A 198 12.31 -13.56 2.91
N TYR A 199 11.59 -12.66 3.58
CA TYR A 199 11.08 -11.45 2.91
C TYR A 199 12.21 -10.47 2.58
N LEU A 200 13.19 -10.30 3.47
CA LEU A 200 14.37 -9.49 3.15
C LEU A 200 15.14 -10.05 1.95
N HIS A 201 15.29 -11.38 1.89
CA HIS A 201 15.89 -12.04 0.72
C HIS A 201 15.08 -11.78 -0.56
N ARG A 202 13.75 -11.93 -0.52
CA ARG A 202 12.88 -11.63 -1.68
C ARG A 202 13.03 -10.16 -2.14
N ALA A 203 13.11 -9.20 -1.22
CA ALA A 203 13.38 -7.80 -1.55
C ALA A 203 14.74 -7.63 -2.28
N ALA A 204 15.79 -8.26 -1.77
CA ALA A 204 17.12 -8.22 -2.38
C ALA A 204 17.12 -8.81 -3.80
N MET A 205 16.40 -9.92 -4.03
CA MET A 205 16.28 -10.52 -5.37
C MET A 205 15.59 -9.59 -6.37
N PHE A 206 14.62 -8.78 -5.92
CA PHE A 206 13.95 -7.80 -6.78
C PHE A 206 14.87 -6.62 -7.13
N ALA A 207 15.73 -6.21 -6.20
CA ALA A 207 16.80 -5.25 -6.48
C ALA A 207 17.78 -5.83 -7.50
N GLU A 208 18.29 -7.04 -7.28
CA GLU A 208 19.22 -7.71 -8.18
C GLU A 208 18.63 -7.89 -9.59
N PHE A 209 17.36 -8.28 -9.70
CA PHE A 209 16.69 -8.43 -11.00
C PHE A 209 16.71 -7.13 -11.82
N MET A 210 16.54 -5.96 -11.19
CA MET A 210 16.60 -4.67 -11.89
C MET A 210 18.00 -4.36 -12.47
N GLN A 211 19.03 -5.09 -12.07
CA GLN A 211 20.39 -5.00 -12.64
C GLN A 211 20.65 -6.03 -13.75
N SER A 212 19.72 -6.95 -14.01
CA SER A 212 19.89 -8.01 -15.01
C SER A 212 19.69 -7.52 -16.44
N ASP A 213 20.31 -8.21 -17.40
CA ASP A 213 20.10 -7.97 -18.83
C ASP A 213 18.63 -8.18 -19.25
N THR A 214 17.93 -9.11 -18.59
CA THR A 214 16.49 -9.33 -18.82
C THR A 214 15.71 -8.05 -18.56
N PHE A 215 16.02 -7.33 -17.48
CA PHE A 215 15.29 -6.12 -17.11
C PHE A 215 15.58 -4.93 -18.03
N GLN A 216 16.72 -4.91 -18.73
CA GLN A 216 17.02 -3.87 -19.73
C GLN A 216 15.97 -3.80 -20.86
N HIS A 217 15.21 -4.89 -21.06
CA HIS A 217 14.12 -4.98 -22.03
C HIS A 217 12.76 -4.51 -21.47
N ALA A 218 12.70 -4.07 -20.21
CA ALA A 218 11.49 -3.50 -19.63
C ALA A 218 11.12 -2.17 -20.32
N ARG A 219 9.84 -1.81 -20.24
CA ARG A 219 9.36 -0.53 -20.79
C ARG A 219 10.04 0.64 -20.07
N ARG A 220 10.39 1.66 -20.85
CA ARG A 220 10.80 2.96 -20.31
C ARG A 220 9.55 3.68 -19.77
N PRO A 221 9.55 4.16 -18.52
CA PRO A 221 8.44 4.94 -17.98
C PRO A 221 8.27 6.28 -18.69
N ASP A 222 7.06 6.87 -18.61
CA ASP A 222 6.75 8.17 -19.19
C ASP A 222 7.57 9.29 -18.53
N PHE A 223 7.74 9.20 -17.20
CA PHE A 223 8.64 10.08 -16.43
C PHE A 223 9.80 9.28 -15.78
N PRO A 224 10.88 8.97 -16.53
CA PRO A 224 11.93 8.02 -16.13
C PRO A 224 12.70 8.36 -14.84
N TYR A 225 12.64 9.60 -14.37
CA TYR A 225 13.35 10.07 -13.18
C TYR A 225 12.41 10.47 -12.03
N SER A 226 11.09 10.30 -12.21
CA SER A 226 10.10 10.65 -11.17
C SER A 226 10.11 9.67 -10.00
N LEU A 227 9.48 10.09 -8.89
CA LEU A 227 9.35 9.25 -7.69
C LEU A 227 8.51 8.00 -7.95
N PHE A 228 7.34 8.14 -8.58
CA PHE A 228 6.40 7.01 -8.68
C PHE A 228 6.64 6.07 -9.87
N GLU A 229 7.14 6.59 -10.99
CA GLU A 229 7.34 5.78 -12.21
C GLU A 229 8.81 5.44 -12.46
N GLY A 230 9.71 6.32 -12.01
CA GLY A 230 11.09 6.35 -12.44
C GLY A 230 12.12 5.96 -11.39
N LEU A 231 13.36 6.31 -11.69
CA LEU A 231 14.55 5.95 -10.90
C LEU A 231 14.59 6.59 -9.52
N ALA A 232 13.88 7.68 -9.26
CA ALA A 232 13.86 8.27 -7.92
C ALA A 232 13.19 7.33 -6.91
N GLY A 233 12.06 6.69 -7.27
CA GLY A 233 11.45 5.65 -6.43
C GLY A 233 12.31 4.41 -6.29
N THR A 234 13.00 4.02 -7.37
CA THR A 234 13.99 2.94 -7.32
C THR A 234 15.12 3.26 -6.35
N ALA A 235 15.64 4.49 -6.36
CA ALA A 235 16.68 4.93 -5.43
C ALA A 235 16.21 4.89 -3.98
N CYS A 236 14.97 5.32 -3.69
CA CYS A 236 14.35 5.15 -2.36
C CYS A 236 14.35 3.67 -1.94
N PHE A 237 13.92 2.77 -2.83
CA PHE A 237 13.90 1.34 -2.55
C PHE A 237 15.30 0.78 -2.22
N TYR A 238 16.33 1.15 -2.98
CA TYR A 238 17.71 0.74 -2.69
C TYR A 238 18.22 1.30 -1.35
N ALA A 239 17.92 2.56 -1.05
CA ALA A 239 18.30 3.18 0.22
C ALA A 239 17.64 2.46 1.41
N ASP A 240 16.35 2.16 1.30
CA ASP A 240 15.60 1.43 2.33
C ASP A 240 16.00 -0.03 2.44
N LEU A 241 16.40 -0.68 1.34
CA LEU A 241 16.96 -2.03 1.36
C LEU A 241 18.29 -2.09 2.14
N ALA A 242 19.08 -1.01 2.13
CA ALA A 242 20.30 -0.90 2.94
C ALA A 242 20.00 -0.75 4.45
N LYS A 243 18.79 -0.31 4.82
CA LYS A 243 18.34 -0.16 6.21
C LYS A 243 16.92 -0.70 6.41
N PRO A 244 16.72 -2.03 6.24
CA PRO A 244 15.39 -2.61 6.06
C PRO A 244 14.49 -2.53 7.31
N SER A 245 15.05 -2.33 8.50
CA SER A 245 14.29 -2.10 9.74
C SER A 245 13.55 -0.77 9.78
N GLU A 246 13.96 0.20 8.96
CA GLU A 246 13.38 1.55 8.88
C GLU A 246 12.65 1.81 7.55
N ALA A 247 12.65 0.82 6.65
CA ALA A 247 12.04 0.94 5.34
C ALA A 247 10.56 1.32 5.43
N ALA A 248 10.17 2.30 4.61
CA ALA A 248 8.79 2.74 4.47
C ALA A 248 8.49 3.02 3.00
N PHE A 249 7.41 2.46 2.47
CA PHE A 249 6.96 2.81 1.13
C PHE A 249 6.75 4.34 1.11
N PRO A 250 7.32 5.08 0.14
CA PRO A 250 7.21 6.53 0.12
C PRO A 250 5.75 7.01 0.21
N LEU A 251 5.46 7.86 1.20
CA LEU A 251 4.11 8.38 1.51
C LEU A 251 3.11 7.37 2.08
N MET A 252 3.53 6.13 2.38
CA MET A 252 2.67 5.08 2.96
C MET A 252 3.40 4.24 4.03
N ASP A 253 3.85 4.88 5.10
CA ASP A 253 4.40 4.14 6.25
C ASP A 253 3.27 3.44 7.04
N LEU A 254 3.41 2.13 7.22
CA LEU A 254 2.49 1.27 7.94
C LEU A 254 2.45 1.55 9.45
N PHE A 255 3.57 2.02 9.99
CA PHE A 255 3.76 2.20 11.43
C PHE A 255 3.56 3.65 11.85
N TRP A 256 3.36 4.55 10.90
CA TRP A 256 3.00 5.92 11.19
C TRP A 256 1.56 6.00 11.70
N ASN A 257 1.38 6.71 12.80
CA ASN A 257 0.10 7.14 13.32
C ASN A 257 0.12 8.67 13.33
N SER A 258 -1.03 9.31 13.09
CA SER A 258 -1.17 10.72 13.39
C SER A 258 -0.77 10.98 14.86
N PRO A 259 0.11 11.96 15.13
CA PRO A 259 0.39 12.36 16.51
C PRO A 259 -0.92 12.78 17.17
N SER A 260 -1.23 12.22 18.34
CA SER A 260 -2.37 12.69 19.13
C SER A 260 -2.04 14.06 19.73
N THR A 261 -2.95 15.03 19.65
CA THR A 261 -2.81 16.27 20.45
C THR A 261 -3.20 16.04 21.90
N SER A 262 -3.97 14.98 22.18
CA SER A 262 -4.17 14.44 23.52
C SER A 262 -2.93 13.62 23.92
N GLY A 263 -1.86 14.33 24.29
CA GLY A 263 -0.77 13.74 25.03
C GLY A 263 -1.28 13.23 26.38
N ASN A 264 -1.13 11.93 26.61
CA ASN A 264 -0.88 11.33 27.91
C ASN A 264 -0.03 10.08 27.69
#